data_AF-A0A9X5X7E2-F1
#
_entry.id   AF-A0A9X5X7E2-F1
#
_cell.length_a   1.000
_cell.length_b   1.000
_cell.length_c   1.000
_cell.angle_alpha   90.00
_cell.angle_beta   90.00
_cell.angle_gamma   90.00
#
_symmetry.space_group_name_H-M   'P 1'
#
loop_
_entity.id
_entity.type
_entity.pdbx_description
1 polymer ?
#
loop_
_entity_poly.entity_id
_entity_poly.type
_entity_poly.pdbx_seq_one_letter_code
_entity_poly.pdbx_strand_id
1 'polypeptide(L)'
;LVCPRGVAFLVVPEDLGGLTPVFAGWVAGEAPWDSCYGPVAELAHSARRFDESPSLFSYAGARHSLELFEELGVANVRAHDLALADRFRAGLQGLGHTPISAP
;
A
#
# COMPACT_ATOMS: atom_id res chain seq x y z
N LEU A 1 -4.53 -4.92 -1.14
CA LEU A 1 -5.34 -4.68 -2.36
C LEU A 1 -5.51 -6.00 -3.10
N VAL A 2 -6.60 -6.17 -3.84
CA VAL A 2 -6.82 -7.33 -4.72
C VAL A 2 -6.06 -7.13 -6.04
N CYS A 3 -4.74 -6.98 -5.94
CA CYS A 3 -3.85 -6.69 -7.07
C CYS A 3 -2.68 -7.68 -7.14
N PRO A 4 -1.93 -7.72 -8.26
CA PRO A 4 -0.72 -8.54 -8.35
C PRO A 4 0.29 -8.20 -7.25
N ARG A 5 1.09 -9.18 -6.85
CA ARG A 5 2.16 -8.97 -5.85
C ARG A 5 3.21 -7.98 -6.37
N GLY A 6 3.78 -7.19 -5.48
CA GLY A 6 4.80 -6.19 -5.80
C GLY A 6 4.31 -4.74 -5.81
N VAL A 7 3.16 -4.45 -5.21
CA VAL A 7 2.66 -3.09 -4.99
C VAL A 7 2.62 -2.79 -3.49
N ALA A 8 3.15 -1.64 -3.11
CA ALA A 8 3.12 -1.12 -1.76
C ALA A 8 3.03 0.41 -1.82
N PHE A 9 2.33 1.02 -0.86
CA PHE A 9 2.21 2.47 -0.75
C PHE A 9 2.79 2.89 0.60
N LEU A 10 3.56 3.97 0.59
CA LEU A 10 4.05 4.62 1.79
C LEU A 10 3.32 5.97 1.95
N VAL A 11 2.77 6.23 3.13
CA VAL A 11 2.24 7.53 3.51
C VAL A 11 3.09 8.06 4.65
N VAL A 12 3.58 9.29 4.49
CA VAL A 12 4.37 10.01 5.49
C VAL A 12 3.68 11.35 5.80
N PRO A 13 3.95 11.97 6.96
CA PRO A 13 3.51 13.34 7.21
C PRO A 13 4.12 14.32 6.20
N GLU A 14 3.57 15.53 6.11
CA GLU A 14 4.04 16.56 5.16
C GLU A 14 5.52 16.96 5.38
N ASP A 15 6.01 16.87 6.62
CA ASP A 15 7.42 17.10 6.98
C ASP A 15 8.33 15.86 6.78
N LEU A 16 7.79 14.81 6.15
CA LEU A 16 8.43 13.53 5.86
C LEU A 16 8.76 12.70 7.11
N GLY A 17 8.37 13.14 8.31
CA GLY A 17 8.53 12.39 9.56
C GLY A 17 9.97 12.13 9.98
N GLY A 18 10.94 12.93 9.50
CA GLY A 18 12.36 12.76 9.83
C GLY A 18 12.97 11.43 9.33
N LEU A 19 12.32 10.77 8.38
CA LEU A 19 12.78 9.49 7.85
C LEU A 19 14.01 9.65 6.95
N THR A 20 14.96 8.71 7.07
CA THR A 20 16.13 8.64 6.21
C THR A 20 15.85 7.76 4.99
N PRO A 21 16.03 8.26 3.75
CA PRO A 21 15.88 7.44 2.53
C PRO A 21 17.03 6.46 2.34
N VAL A 22 16.93 5.26 2.93
CA VAL A 22 18.01 4.25 2.94
C VAL A 22 18.28 3.66 1.55
N PHE A 23 17.24 3.51 0.74
CA PHE A 23 17.32 2.88 -0.59
C PHE A 23 17.13 3.88 -1.75
N ALA A 24 17.59 5.12 -1.57
CA ALA A 24 17.43 6.14 -2.61
C ALA A 24 18.27 5.81 -3.86
N GLY A 25 17.58 5.58 -4.98
CA GLY A 25 18.15 5.46 -6.33
C GLY A 25 17.72 6.60 -7.25
N TRP A 26 17.98 6.46 -8.56
CA TRP A 26 17.64 7.48 -9.56
C TRP A 26 16.15 7.92 -9.51
N VAL A 27 15.23 7.01 -9.21
CA VAL A 27 13.78 7.29 -9.06
C VAL A 27 13.47 8.26 -7.92
N ALA A 28 14.30 8.25 -6.87
CA ALA A 28 14.15 9.10 -5.70
C ALA A 28 14.65 10.55 -5.92
N GLY A 29 15.31 10.84 -7.05
CA GLY A 29 15.76 12.19 -7.40
C GLY A 29 14.61 13.11 -7.79
N GLU A 30 14.75 14.43 -7.58
CA GLU A 30 13.74 15.41 -7.98
C GLU A 30 13.50 15.40 -9.51
N ALA A 31 14.58 15.25 -10.28
CA ALA A 31 14.55 14.93 -11.71
C ALA A 31 15.16 13.53 -11.96
N PRO A 32 14.34 12.45 -12.02
CA PRO A 32 14.87 11.09 -12.07
C PRO A 32 15.74 10.79 -13.29
N TRP A 33 15.32 11.25 -14.47
CA TRP A 33 16.04 10.98 -15.72
C TRP A 33 17.40 11.69 -15.78
N ASP A 34 17.54 12.80 -15.08
CA ASP A 34 18.81 13.52 -14.92
C ASP A 34 19.69 12.88 -13.82
N SER A 35 19.11 11.99 -13.01
CA SER A 35 19.76 11.29 -11.89
C SER A 35 20.17 9.85 -12.22
N CYS A 36 20.11 9.45 -13.51
CA CYS A 36 20.46 8.09 -13.95
C CYS A 36 21.96 7.78 -13.85
N TYR A 37 22.82 8.80 -13.78
CA TYR A 37 24.27 8.67 -13.77
C TYR A 37 24.91 9.47 -12.64
N GLY A 38 25.77 8.81 -11.85
CA GLY A 38 26.43 9.44 -10.70
C GLY A 38 25.52 9.51 -9.45
N PRO A 39 25.95 10.24 -8.41
CA PRO A 39 25.15 10.40 -7.20
C PRO A 39 23.89 11.25 -7.47
N VAL A 40 22.78 10.92 -6.81
CA VAL A 40 21.57 11.74 -6.84
C VAL A 40 21.87 13.08 -6.15
N ALA A 41 21.91 14.17 -6.92
CA ALA A 41 22.28 15.49 -6.42
C ALA A 41 21.21 16.10 -5.51
N GLU A 42 19.93 15.86 -5.84
CA GLU A 42 18.78 16.38 -5.11
C GLU A 42 17.70 15.31 -5.02
N LEU A 43 17.35 14.93 -3.79
CA LEU A 43 16.25 14.01 -3.52
C LEU A 43 14.91 14.73 -3.66
N ALA A 44 13.88 13.98 -4.05
CA ALA A 44 12.57 14.56 -4.22
C ALA A 44 12.06 15.25 -2.94
N HIS A 45 11.38 16.39 -3.09
CA HIS A 45 10.80 17.10 -1.94
C HIS A 45 9.54 16.43 -1.38
N SER A 46 9.04 15.41 -2.07
CA SER A 46 7.87 14.62 -1.69
C SER A 46 8.27 13.24 -1.14
N ALA A 47 7.27 12.45 -0.74
CA ALA A 47 7.44 11.06 -0.35
C ALA A 47 8.14 10.19 -1.42
N ARG A 48 8.17 10.61 -2.70
CA ARG A 48 8.88 9.89 -3.78
C ARG A 48 10.36 9.66 -3.48
N ARG A 49 10.98 10.47 -2.61
CA ARG A 49 12.37 10.23 -2.20
C ARG A 49 12.60 8.87 -1.52
N PHE A 50 11.53 8.21 -1.07
CA PHE A 50 11.55 6.88 -0.49
C PHE A 50 11.19 5.79 -1.52
N ASP A 51 10.88 6.15 -2.76
CA ASP A 51 10.52 5.20 -3.81
C ASP A 51 11.75 4.50 -4.37
N GLU A 52 11.54 3.21 -4.57
CA GLU A 52 12.37 2.33 -5.38
C GLU A 52 11.85 2.30 -6.82
N SER A 53 12.59 1.65 -7.72
CA SER A 53 12.09 1.42 -9.07
C SER A 53 10.76 0.65 -9.05
N PRO A 54 9.67 1.20 -9.62
CA PRO A 54 8.34 0.62 -9.45
C PRO A 54 8.17 -0.68 -10.25
N SER A 55 7.44 -1.65 -9.68
CA SER A 55 7.02 -2.86 -10.39
C SER A 55 5.91 -2.53 -11.40
N LEU A 56 6.30 -2.10 -12.60
CA LEU A 56 5.40 -1.52 -13.62
C LEU A 56 4.13 -2.35 -13.87
N PHE A 57 4.27 -3.67 -14.07
CA PHE A 57 3.12 -4.54 -14.35
C PHE A 57 2.20 -4.73 -13.14
N SER A 58 2.78 -4.79 -11.93
CA SER A 58 1.98 -4.92 -10.71
C SER A 58 1.15 -3.65 -10.48
N TYR A 59 1.73 -2.48 -10.73
CA TYR A 59 1.03 -1.19 -10.64
C TYR A 59 -0.06 -1.01 -11.70
N ALA A 60 0.15 -1.52 -12.93
CA ALA A 60 -0.90 -1.55 -13.95
C ALA A 60 -2.14 -2.34 -13.49
N GLY A 61 -1.94 -3.48 -12.80
CA GLY A 61 -3.03 -4.23 -12.19
C GLY A 61 -3.62 -3.56 -10.94
N ALA A 62 -2.80 -2.89 -10.13
CA ALA A 62 -3.28 -2.19 -8.95
C ALA A 62 -4.21 -1.01 -9.27
N ARG A 63 -3.98 -0.30 -10.38
CA ARG A 63 -4.91 0.74 -10.86
C ARG A 63 -6.35 0.20 -10.97
N HIS A 64 -6.53 -0.93 -11.63
CA HIS A 64 -7.85 -1.56 -11.77
C HIS A 64 -8.43 -2.04 -10.44
N SER A 65 -7.58 -2.52 -9.52
CA SER A 65 -8.01 -2.89 -8.17
C SER A 65 -8.54 -1.67 -7.41
N LEU A 66 -7.87 -0.51 -7.51
CA LEU A 66 -8.28 0.73 -6.86
C LEU A 66 -9.58 1.28 -7.45
N GLU A 67 -9.73 1.27 -8.77
CA GLU A 67 -10.97 1.66 -9.46
C GLU A 67 -12.18 0.86 -8.95
N LEU A 68 -12.01 -0.46 -8.79
CA LEU A 68 -13.06 -1.32 -8.22
C LEU A 68 -13.41 -0.95 -6.78
N PHE A 69 -12.41 -0.65 -5.93
CA PHE A 69 -12.67 -0.23 -4.55
C PHE A 69 -13.38 1.12 -4.46
N GLU A 70 -13.07 2.04 -5.38
CA GLU A 70 -13.75 3.32 -5.50
C GLU A 70 -15.22 3.14 -5.92
N GLU A 71 -15.49 2.28 -6.92
CA GLU A 71 -16.84 1.94 -7.37
C GLU A 71 -17.68 1.29 -6.25
N LEU A 72 -17.12 0.31 -5.54
CA LEU A 72 -17.81 -0.39 -4.46
C LEU A 72 -18.00 0.50 -3.22
N GLY A 73 -17.03 1.37 -2.94
CA GLY A 73 -16.96 2.20 -1.75
C GLY A 73 -16.42 1.46 -0.51
N VAL A 74 -15.40 2.03 0.13
CA VAL A 74 -14.72 1.44 1.31
C VAL A 74 -15.69 1.12 2.46
N ALA A 75 -16.69 1.97 2.68
CA ALA A 75 -17.70 1.76 3.73
C ALA A 75 -18.56 0.52 3.49
N ASN A 76 -18.94 0.27 2.22
CA ASN A 76 -19.75 -0.88 1.84
C ASN A 76 -18.95 -2.18 1.96
N VAL A 77 -17.68 -2.17 1.49
CA VAL A 77 -16.77 -3.30 1.66
C VAL A 77 -16.60 -3.63 3.14
N ARG A 78 -16.33 -2.63 3.98
CA ARG A 78 -16.23 -2.82 5.44
C ARG A 78 -17.49 -3.43 6.03
N ALA A 79 -18.67 -2.92 5.68
CA ALA A 79 -19.93 -3.45 6.20
C ALA A 79 -20.16 -4.92 5.78
N HIS A 80 -19.84 -5.25 4.54
CA HIS A 80 -19.94 -6.60 4.02
C HIS A 80 -18.98 -7.58 4.71
N ASP A 81 -17.70 -7.20 4.81
CA ASP A 81 -16.67 -8.04 5.44
C ASP A 81 -16.97 -8.30 6.93
N LEU A 82 -17.45 -7.29 7.65
CA LEU A 82 -17.86 -7.46 9.05
C LEU A 82 -19.06 -8.40 9.16
N ALA A 83 -20.07 -8.29 8.29
CA ALA A 83 -21.21 -9.20 8.29
C ALA A 83 -20.79 -10.66 8.00
N LEU A 84 -19.84 -10.88 7.08
CA LEU A 84 -19.27 -12.21 6.84
C LEU A 84 -18.50 -12.74 8.05
N ALA A 85 -17.67 -11.89 8.67
CA ALA A 85 -16.90 -12.26 9.85
C ALA A 85 -17.81 -12.60 11.05
N ASP A 86 -18.90 -11.85 11.24
CA ASP A 86 -19.89 -12.11 12.28
C ASP A 86 -20.61 -13.45 12.05
N ARG A 87 -21.03 -13.72 10.81
CA ARG A 87 -21.63 -15.00 10.43
C ARG A 87 -20.68 -16.18 10.66
N PHE A 88 -19.41 -16.03 10.27
CA PHE A 88 -18.40 -17.04 10.48
C PHE A 88 -18.19 -17.34 11.98
N ARG A 89 -18.07 -16.28 12.80
CA ARG A 89 -17.92 -16.41 14.26
C ARG A 89 -19.13 -17.07 14.92
N ALA A 90 -20.35 -16.71 14.51
CA ALA A 90 -21.58 -17.34 15.02
C ALA A 90 -21.63 -18.85 14.70
N GLY A 91 -21.22 -19.24 13.48
CA GLY A 91 -21.13 -20.65 13.09
C GLY A 91 -20.12 -21.43 13.93
N LEU A 92 -18.92 -20.87 14.14
CA LEU A 92 -17.89 -21.50 14.99
C LEU A 92 -18.32 -21.65 16.45
N GLN A 93 -19.00 -20.64 17.00
CA GLN A 93 -19.56 -20.71 18.35
C GLN A 93 -20.59 -21.84 18.48
N GLY A 94 -21.45 -22.02 17.49
CA GLY A 94 -22.41 -23.13 17.43
C GLY A 94 -21.74 -24.51 17.43
N LEU A 95 -20.50 -24.61 16.95
CA LEU A 95 -19.67 -25.82 16.97
C LEU A 95 -18.82 -25.96 18.24
N GLY A 96 -18.92 -25.03 19.19
CA GLY A 96 -18.15 -25.05 20.43
C GLY A 96 -16.72 -24.50 20.30
N HIS A 97 -16.40 -23.79 19.21
CA HIS A 97 -15.09 -23.14 19.04
C HIS A 97 -15.12 -21.70 19.56
N THR A 98 -14.16 -21.37 20.43
CA THR A 98 -14.00 -20.02 20.98
C THR A 98 -12.84 -19.28 20.30
N PRO A 99 -13.01 -18.00 19.92
CA PRO A 99 -11.91 -17.20 19.37
C PRO A 99 -10.79 -17.01 20.40
N ILE A 100 -9.54 -17.04 19.94
CA ILE A 100 -8.39 -16.57 20.70
C ILE A 100 -8.12 -15.09 20.39
N SER A 101 -7.59 -14.35 21.35
CA SER A 101 -7.16 -12.96 21.12
C SER A 101 -6.11 -12.91 20.00
N ALA A 102 -6.19 -11.87 19.16
CA ALA A 102 -5.11 -11.58 18.22
C ALA A 102 -3.81 -11.29 19.00
N PRO A 103 -2.64 -11.70 18.47
CA PRO A 103 -1.34 -11.41 19.08
C PRO A 103 -1.04 -9.91 19.16
#